data_AF-A0A401P5F5-F1
#
_entry.id   AF-A0A401P5F5-F1
#
_cell.length_a   1.000
_cell.length_b   1.000
_cell.length_c   1.000
_cell.angle_alpha   90.00
_cell.angle_beta   90.00
_cell.angle_gamma   90.00
#
_symmetry.space_group_name_H-M   'P 1'
#
loop_
_entity.id
_entity.type
_entity.pdbx_description
1 polymer ?
#
loop_
_entity_poly.entity_id
_entity_poly.type
_entity_poly.pdbx_seq_one_letter_code
_entity_poly.pdbx_strand_id
1 'polypeptide(L)' 'MRSINDYESDALKIIHQAHGAKTNDLVVSLDNDDQLMLKEASTLKEAGVAHETEVAFFKREDYETFKKNPVAIW' A
#
# COMPACT_ATOMS: atom_id res chain seq x y z
N MET A 1 -29.61 6.98 -5.91
CA MET A 1 -28.47 7.22 -6.81
C MET A 1 -27.22 7.00 -5.98
N ARG A 2 -26.53 5.86 -6.15
CA ARG A 2 -25.34 5.53 -5.35
C ARG A 2 -24.17 6.20 -6.05
N SER A 3 -23.74 7.36 -5.55
CA SER A 3 -22.57 8.05 -6.09
C SER A 3 -21.36 7.12 -6.03
N ILE A 4 -20.68 6.95 -7.17
CA ILE A 4 -19.52 6.07 -7.36
C ILE A 4 -18.24 6.64 -6.70
N ASN A 5 -18.34 7.69 -5.88
CA ASN A 5 -17.25 8.63 -5.68
C ASN A 5 -16.63 8.69 -4.28
N ASP A 6 -16.92 7.71 -3.43
CA ASP A 6 -16.44 7.71 -2.04
C ASP A 6 -15.53 6.51 -1.77
N TYR A 7 -14.45 6.40 -2.54
CA TYR A 7 -13.31 5.60 -2.14
C TYR A 7 -12.32 6.55 -1.48
N GLU A 8 -12.59 6.90 -0.22
CA GLU A 8 -11.68 7.61 0.66
C GLU A 8 -10.41 6.76 0.86
N SER A 9 -9.49 6.84 -0.10
CA SER A 9 -8.17 6.22 0.01
C SER A 9 -7.26 7.23 0.69
N ASP A 10 -6.81 6.91 1.90
CA ASP A 10 -6.01 7.80 2.75
C ASP A 10 -4.58 7.29 2.96
N ALA A 11 -4.25 6.09 2.47
CA ALA A 11 -2.98 5.43 2.72
C ALA A 11 -2.25 5.02 1.44
N LEU A 12 -0.92 5.19 1.47
CA LEU A 12 0.00 4.73 0.44
C LEU A 12 1.01 3.74 1.05
N LYS A 13 1.23 2.61 0.37
CA LYS A 13 2.26 1.62 0.75
C LYS A 13 3.11 1.24 -0.45
N ILE A 14 4.43 1.15 -0.27
CA ILE A 14 5.34 0.58 -1.28
C ILE A 14 5.07 -0.92 -1.41
N ILE A 15 4.78 -1.38 -2.62
CA ILE A 15 4.55 -2.80 -2.94
C ILE A 15 5.65 -3.40 -3.81
N HIS A 16 6.39 -2.58 -4.56
CA HIS A 16 7.49 -3.03 -5.38
C HIS A 16 8.59 -1.96 -5.51
N GLN A 17 9.85 -2.40 -5.44
CA GLN A 17 11.02 -1.58 -5.74
C GLN A 17 11.77 -2.20 -6.93
N ALA A 18 12.08 -1.39 -7.93
CA ALA A 18 12.64 -1.85 -9.21
C ALA A 18 14.08 -2.38 -9.15
N HIS A 19 14.68 -2.58 -7.98
CA HIS A 19 16.04 -3.11 -7.85
C HIS A 19 16.06 -4.30 -6.86
N GLY A 20 15.67 -5.45 -7.39
CA GLY A 20 15.51 -6.72 -6.68
C GLY A 20 14.55 -7.59 -7.51
N ALA A 21 14.73 -8.91 -7.55
CA ALA A 21 13.95 -9.81 -8.39
C ALA A 21 12.44 -9.47 -8.34
N LYS A 22 11.80 -9.35 -9.51
CA LYS A 22 10.38 -9.00 -9.65
C LYS A 22 9.51 -10.01 -8.89
N THR A 23 9.14 -9.69 -7.66
CA THR A 23 8.09 -10.41 -6.94
C THR A 23 6.76 -10.00 -7.56
N ASN A 24 6.04 -10.93 -8.16
CA ASN A 24 4.74 -10.68 -8.81
C ASN A 24 3.59 -10.54 -7.78
N ASP A 25 3.90 -10.02 -6.59
CA ASP A 25 2.93 -9.85 -5.52
C ASP A 25 2.21 -8.51 -5.71
N LEU A 26 1.09 -8.55 -6.45
CA LEU A 26 0.17 -7.43 -6.64
C LEU A 26 -0.69 -7.15 -5.39
N VAL A 27 -0.48 -7.92 -4.33
CA VAL A 27 -1.24 -7.82 -3.08
C VAL A 27 -0.48 -6.92 -2.12
N VAL A 28 -1.20 -6.01 -1.45
CA VAL A 28 -0.66 -5.22 -0.34
C VAL A 28 -0.29 -6.19 0.78
N SER A 29 1.00 -6.53 0.88
CA SER A 29 1.50 -7.44 1.90
C SER A 29 1.22 -6.88 3.30
N LEU A 30 1.12 -7.75 4.30
CA LEU A 30 1.06 -7.36 5.72
C LEU A 30 2.45 -7.17 6.34
N ASP A 31 3.50 -7.42 5.56
CA ASP A 31 4.88 -7.34 6.01
C ASP A 31 5.40 -5.90 6.01
N ASN A 32 6.29 -5.58 6.96
CA ASN A 32 7.05 -4.33 7.07
C ASN A 32 6.23 -3.03 6.91
N ASP A 33 5.01 -2.98 7.48
CA ASP A 33 4.15 -1.78 7.47
C ASP A 33 4.87 -0.52 7.92
N ASP A 34 5.65 -0.59 9.00
CA ASP A 34 6.35 0.56 9.57
C ASP A 34 7.38 1.21 8.63
N GLN A 35 7.91 0.43 7.68
CA GLN A 35 8.91 0.90 6.72
C GLN A 35 8.30 1.23 5.35
N LEU A 36 7.30 0.46 4.92
CA LEU A 36 6.73 0.57 3.57
C LEU A 36 5.53 1.53 3.50
N MET A 37 4.89 1.85 4.62
CA MET A 37 3.81 2.84 4.67
C MET A 37 4.36 4.26 4.61
N LEU A 38 3.87 5.03 3.64
CA LEU A 38 4.25 6.42 3.49
C LEU A 38 3.63 7.24 4.63
N LYS A 39 4.46 8.05 5.29
CA LYS A 39 4.03 9.01 6.30
C LYS A 39 3.84 10.35 5.64
N GLU A 40 2.72 11.03 5.91
CA GLU A 40 2.40 12.34 5.32
C GLU A 40 3.47 13.40 5.61
N ALA A 41 4.19 13.26 6.73
CA ALA A 41 5.25 14.18 7.15
C ALA A 41 6.64 13.83 6.56
N SER A 42 6.79 12.73 5.82
CA SER A 42 8.07 12.26 5.27
C SER A 42 8.18 12.54 3.78
N THR A 43 9.38 12.87 3.30
CA THR A 43 9.61 12.97 1.86
C THR A 43 9.57 11.59 1.20
N LEU A 44 9.25 11.54 -0.10
CA LEU A 44 9.26 10.29 -0.88
C LEU A 44 10.61 9.55 -0.77
N LYS A 45 11.72 10.28 -0.73
CA LYS A 45 13.06 9.71 -0.56
C LYS A 45 13.25 9.06 0.81
N GLU A 46 12.77 9.71 1.88
CA GLU A 46 12.82 9.14 3.24
C GLU A 46 11.92 7.92 3.40
N ALA A 47 10.81 7.88 2.66
CA ALA A 47 9.93 6.70 2.57
C ALA A 47 10.52 5.56 1.72
N GLY A 48 11.71 5.74 1.12
CA GLY A 48 12.35 4.72 0.30
C GLY A 48 11.80 4.63 -1.14
N VAL A 49 11.09 5.65 -1.62
CA VAL A 49 10.65 5.73 -3.01
C VAL A 49 11.84 6.12 -3.89
N ALA A 50 12.11 5.31 -4.90
CA ALA A 50 13.13 5.49 -5.91
C ALA A 50 12.52 5.43 -7.32
N HIS A 51 13.35 5.50 -8.35
CA HIS A 51 12.91 5.28 -9.73
C HIS A 51 12.20 3.93 -9.86
N GLU A 52 11.08 3.92 -10.60
CA GLU A 52 10.27 2.72 -10.87
C GLU A 52 9.71 2.02 -9.61
N THR A 53 9.57 2.74 -8.49
CA THR A 53 8.87 2.21 -7.30
C THR A 53 7.37 2.19 -7.54
N GLU A 54 6.73 1.05 -7.30
CA GLU A 54 5.28 0.92 -7.33
C GLU A 54 4.71 1.04 -5.92
N VAL A 55 3.67 1.85 -5.79
CA VAL A 55 2.94 2.08 -4.54
C VAL A 55 1.47 1.70 -4.72
N ALA A 56 0.90 1.06 -3.71
CA ALA A 56 -0.53 0.85 -3.61
C ALA A 56 -1.19 2.04 -2.91
N PHE A 57 -2.34 2.47 -3.42
CA PHE A 57 -3.19 3.49 -2.82
C PHE A 57 -4.50 2.84 -2.37
N PHE A 58 -4.82 2.91 -1.08
CA PHE A 58 -5.95 2.20 -0.49
C PHE A 58 -6.47 2.93 0.76
N LYS A 59 -7.64 2.48 1.25
CA LYS A 59 -8.22 2.95 2.50
C LYS A 59 -7.61 2.22 3.70
N ARG A 60 -7.05 2.96 4.64
CA ARG A 60 -6.36 2.38 5.81
C ARG A 60 -7.29 1.53 6.66
N GLU A 61 -8.55 1.94 6.81
CA GLU A 61 -9.56 1.19 7.57
C GLU A 61 -9.81 -0.22 7.00
N ASP A 62 -9.92 -0.33 5.67
CA ASP A 62 -10.11 -1.61 4.99
C ASP A 62 -8.87 -2.50 5.15
N TYR A 63 -7.69 -1.90 5.10
CA TYR A 63 -6.42 -2.58 5.34
C TYR A 63 -6.29 -3.12 6.77
N GLU A 64 -6.61 -2.32 7.78
CA GLU A 64 -6.62 -2.74 9.19
C GLU A 64 -7.67 -3.84 9.43
N THR A 65 -8.79 -3.81 8.71
CA THR A 65 -9.81 -4.87 8.74
C THR A 65 -9.29 -6.17 8.11
N PHE A 66 -8.63 -6.08 6.96
CA PHE A 66 -7.96 -7.22 6.30
C PHE A 66 -6.85 -7.82 7.18
N LYS A 67 -6.05 -6.97 7.85
CA LYS A 67 -4.99 -7.41 8.77
C LYS A 67 -5.50 -8.24 9.95
N LYS A 68 -6.70 -7.94 10.46
CA LYS A 68 -7.34 -8.69 11.56
C LYS A 68 -7.86 -10.07 11.12
N ASN A 69 -8.18 -10.24 9.84
CA ASN A 69 -8.64 -11.51 9.29
C ASN A 69 -8.18 -11.63 7.82
N PRO A 70 -6.92 -12.05 7.56
CA PRO A 70 -6.34 -12.11 6.23
C PRO A 70 -6.89 -13.31 5.45
N VAL A 71 -8.18 -13.25 5.12
CA VAL A 71 -8.81 -14.16 4.18
C VAL A 71 -8.81 -13.45 2.85
N ALA A 72 -7.86 -13.81 1.99
CA ALA A 72 -7.98 -13.50 0.58
C ALA A 72 -9.22 -14.27 0.08
N ILE A 73 -10.29 -13.55 -0.24
CA ILE A 73 -11.44 -14.10 -0.96
C ILE A 73 -11.19 -13.80 -2.43
N TRP A 74 -11.16 -14.86 -3.24
CA TRP A 74 -10.72 -14.88 -4.63
C TRP A 74 -11.95 -14.73 -5.52
#